data_AF-A0A4Y9YDM8-F1
#
_entry.id   AF-A0A4Y9YDM8-F1
#
_cell.length_a   1.000
_cell.length_b   1.000
_cell.length_c   1.000
_cell.angle_alpha   90.00
_cell.angle_beta   90.00
_cell.angle_gamma   90.00
#
_symmetry.space_group_name_H-M   'P 1'
#
loop_
_entity.id
_entity.type
_entity.pdbx_description
1 polymer ?
#
loop_
_entity_poly.entity_id
_entity_poly.type
_entity_poly.pdbx_seq_one_letter_code
_entity_poly.pdbx_strand_id
1 'polypeptide(L)'
;MHRADLIQVLLQNVPQSYTMHMDKKLVNYSEILDEKGDVMHYELHFTDGTTAEADVVIGADGIKSAHVVSYPVSHGSFINWIGFKTRPEMEGTVYEGKWAEEVPKEEILELFEGWEKEVQDMAQCVDTPTRWVINMISDLPFSVRGRAALLGDAVHAMETHLGAGAGQSIEDAYILGRLLAHPLTTLDRVHEVLRIYQSVRLPFANTIFKYARETGRMCEFNWPGQYDGSDCSDEREQLDRLGKSIYRNWQWQWRESFDEQWDVAEWAIEQFQHTDAQKVQAQ
;
A
#
# COMPACT_ATOMS: atom_id res chain seq x y z
N MET A 1 24.50 -11.92 -15.93
CA MET A 1 25.43 -11.96 -14.78
C MET A 1 24.58 -11.69 -13.56
N HIS A 2 24.51 -12.61 -12.61
CA HIS A 2 23.66 -12.45 -11.42
C HIS A 2 24.25 -11.32 -10.54
N ARG A 3 23.41 -10.53 -9.85
CA ARG A 3 23.87 -9.45 -8.94
C ARG A 3 24.87 -9.98 -7.92
N ALA A 4 24.58 -11.14 -7.33
CA ALA A 4 25.49 -11.80 -6.38
C ALA A 4 26.84 -12.18 -7.02
N ASP A 5 26.85 -12.68 -8.26
CA ASP A 5 28.08 -13.04 -8.96
C ASP A 5 28.94 -11.81 -9.24
N LEU A 6 28.32 -10.70 -9.65
CA LEU A 6 29.02 -9.44 -9.89
C LEU A 6 29.59 -8.86 -8.59
N ILE A 7 28.81 -8.83 -7.51
CA ILE A 7 29.28 -8.38 -6.19
C ILE A 7 30.42 -9.27 -5.68
N GLN A 8 30.32 -10.58 -5.84
CA GLN A 8 31.37 -11.50 -5.43
C GLN A 8 32.66 -11.29 -6.23
N VAL A 9 32.58 -11.07 -7.54
CA VAL A 9 33.72 -10.72 -8.38
C VAL A 9 34.33 -9.39 -7.94
N LEU A 10 33.52 -8.38 -7.62
CA LEU A 10 34.02 -7.10 -7.12
C LEU A 10 34.73 -7.25 -5.77
N LEU A 11 34.13 -7.97 -4.81
CA LEU A 11 34.71 -8.25 -3.50
C LEU A 11 36.06 -8.98 -3.58
N GLN A 12 36.19 -9.94 -4.50
CA GLN A 12 37.45 -10.66 -4.74
C GLN A 12 38.59 -9.76 -5.25
N ASN A 13 38.24 -8.61 -5.85
CA ASN A 13 39.20 -7.67 -6.43
C ASN A 13 39.42 -6.42 -5.56
N VAL A 14 38.76 -6.29 -4.41
CA VAL A 14 39.05 -5.22 -3.43
C VAL A 14 40.44 -5.47 -2.84
N PRO A 15 41.38 -4.50 -2.93
CA PRO A 15 42.71 -4.67 -2.36
C PRO A 15 42.66 -4.96 -0.85
N GLN A 16 43.51 -5.87 -0.35
CA GLN A 16 43.56 -6.23 1.08
C GLN A 16 43.89 -5.06 2.01
N SER A 17 44.35 -3.93 1.48
CA SER A 17 44.57 -2.69 2.23
C SER A 17 43.27 -2.00 2.67
N TYR A 18 42.14 -2.33 2.06
CA TYR A 18 40.83 -1.82 2.47
C TYR A 18 40.22 -2.75 3.52
N THR A 19 39.76 -2.16 4.63
CA THR A 19 39.07 -2.90 5.68
C THR A 19 37.57 -2.84 5.44
N MET A 20 36.92 -4.00 5.35
CA MET A 20 35.46 -4.09 5.23
C MET A 20 34.86 -4.53 6.56
N HIS A 21 33.88 -3.78 7.05
CA HIS A 21 33.12 -4.11 8.25
C HIS A 21 31.70 -4.49 7.83
N MET A 22 31.39 -5.79 7.86
CA MET A 22 30.04 -6.31 7.59
C MET A 22 29.17 -6.27 8.86
N ASP A 23 27.87 -6.51 8.71
CA ASP A 23 26.88 -6.48 9.80
C ASP A 23 26.78 -5.13 10.54
N LYS A 24 27.18 -4.04 9.85
CA LYS A 24 27.07 -2.66 10.35
C LYS A 24 25.93 -1.94 9.65
N LYS A 25 24.86 -1.60 10.38
CA LYS A 25 23.77 -0.75 9.88
C LYS A 25 23.86 0.63 10.53
N LEU A 26 24.01 1.68 9.72
CA LEU A 26 24.13 3.06 10.20
C LEU A 26 22.77 3.54 10.75
N VAL A 27 22.77 4.12 11.94
CA VAL A 27 21.59 4.68 12.62
C VAL A 27 21.55 6.19 12.44
N ASN A 28 22.68 6.86 12.68
CA ASN A 28 22.85 8.30 12.48
C ASN A 28 24.34 8.64 12.37
N TYR A 29 24.64 9.92 12.13
CA TYR A 29 25.99 10.48 12.24
C TYR A 29 25.95 11.86 12.89
N SER A 30 27.08 12.25 13.48
CA SER A 30 27.32 13.55 14.10
C SER A 30 28.45 14.26 13.38
N GLU A 31 28.29 15.56 13.14
CA GLU A 31 29.36 16.42 12.62
C GLU A 31 30.25 16.90 13.76
N ILE A 32 31.55 16.66 13.66
CA ILE A 32 32.53 17.18 14.60
C ILE A 32 33.17 18.42 13.99
N LEU A 33 32.88 19.57 14.59
CA LEU A 33 33.32 20.88 14.10
C LEU A 33 34.66 21.29 14.72
N ASP A 34 35.46 22.04 13.97
CA ASP A 34 36.67 22.69 14.48
C ASP A 34 36.34 23.98 15.26
N GLU A 35 37.38 24.65 15.78
CA GLU A 35 37.23 25.90 16.55
C GLU A 35 36.65 27.06 15.74
N LYS A 36 36.61 26.95 14.41
CA LYS A 36 36.03 27.95 13.49
C LYS A 36 34.60 27.59 13.06
N GLY A 37 34.11 26.42 13.45
CA GLY A 37 32.80 25.90 13.09
C GLY A 37 32.76 25.13 11.77
N ASP A 38 33.91 24.81 11.18
CA ASP A 38 34.00 24.01 9.96
C ASP A 38 33.99 22.51 10.31
N VAL A 39 33.34 21.69 9.49
CA VAL A 39 33.28 20.22 9.71
C VAL A 39 34.69 19.63 9.55
N MET A 40 35.24 19.09 10.65
CA MET A 40 36.54 18.43 10.67
C MET A 40 36.42 16.97 10.24
N HIS A 41 35.48 16.22 10.84
CA HIS A 41 35.20 14.82 10.51
C HIS A 41 33.78 14.45 11.01
N TYR A 42 33.32 13.27 10.62
CA TYR A 42 32.02 12.71 10.99
C TYR A 42 32.20 11.54 11.96
N GLU A 43 31.33 11.46 12.97
CA GLU A 43 31.19 10.29 13.83
C GLU A 43 29.92 9.52 13.44
N LEU A 44 30.07 8.27 13.00
CA LEU A 44 29.01 7.36 12.57
C LEU A 44 28.56 6.48 13.74
N HIS A 45 27.25 6.27 13.91
CA HIS A 45 26.67 5.43 14.96
C HIS A 45 25.91 4.24 14.34
N PHE A 46 26.20 3.02 14.79
CA PHE A 46 25.63 1.80 14.22
C PHE A 46 24.65 1.09 15.17
N THR A 47 23.79 0.23 14.63
CA THR A 47 22.75 -0.48 15.39
C THR A 47 23.28 -1.42 16.47
N ASP A 48 24.52 -1.87 16.36
CA ASP A 48 25.18 -2.73 17.35
C ASP A 48 25.78 -1.94 18.52
N GLY A 49 25.56 -0.62 18.55
CA GLY A 49 26.07 0.29 19.58
C GLY A 49 27.52 0.71 19.37
N THR A 50 28.17 0.31 18.27
CA THR A 50 29.52 0.76 17.92
C THR A 50 29.50 2.08 17.17
N THR A 51 30.64 2.77 17.17
CA THR A 51 30.85 4.01 16.41
C THR A 51 32.09 3.92 15.52
N ALA A 52 32.16 4.79 14.49
CA ALA A 52 33.34 4.96 13.65
C ALA A 52 33.53 6.42 13.24
N GLU A 53 34.77 6.88 13.09
CA GLU A 53 35.09 8.23 12.61
C GLU A 53 35.50 8.20 11.13
N ALA A 54 35.08 9.20 10.35
CA ALA A 54 35.44 9.33 8.95
C ALA A 54 35.54 10.80 8.52
N ASP A 55 36.56 11.13 7.72
CA ASP A 55 36.71 12.48 7.14
C ASP A 55 35.67 12.75 6.03
N VAL A 56 35.24 11.70 5.32
CA VAL A 56 34.24 11.75 4.24
C VAL A 56 33.34 10.53 4.34
N VAL A 57 32.02 10.74 4.26
CA VAL A 57 31.01 9.69 4.27
C VAL A 57 30.36 9.58 2.89
N ILE A 58 30.34 8.38 2.32
CA ILE A 58 29.69 8.10 1.03
C ILE A 58 28.55 7.10 1.28
N GLY A 59 27.31 7.50 1.05
CA GLY A 59 26.12 6.65 1.18
C GLY A 59 25.92 5.78 -0.06
N ALA A 60 26.08 4.47 0.09
CA ALA A 60 25.88 3.46 -0.96
C ALA A 60 25.09 2.24 -0.43
N ASP A 61 24.09 2.51 0.41
CA ASP A 61 23.39 1.55 1.30
C ASP A 61 22.13 0.88 0.71
N GLY A 62 21.94 0.95 -0.61
CA GLY A 62 20.92 0.16 -1.31
C GLY A 62 19.47 0.61 -1.10
N ILE A 63 18.56 0.00 -1.86
CA ILE A 63 17.21 0.52 -2.16
C ILE A 63 16.26 0.55 -0.95
N LYS A 64 15.86 1.78 -0.66
CA LYS A 64 14.66 2.21 0.05
C LYS A 64 13.44 1.49 -0.55
N SER A 65 12.64 0.82 0.28
CA SER A 65 11.36 0.17 -0.06
C SER A 65 10.56 0.89 -1.13
N ALA A 66 10.62 0.36 -2.35
CA ALA A 66 9.95 0.86 -3.52
C ALA A 66 9.54 -0.34 -4.38
N HIS A 67 8.53 -0.19 -5.21
CA HIS A 67 8.16 -1.20 -6.20
C HIS A 67 7.54 -0.57 -7.44
N VAL A 68 7.48 -1.34 -8.52
CA VAL A 68 6.94 -0.89 -9.81
C VAL A 68 5.81 -1.80 -10.25
N VAL A 69 4.72 -1.18 -10.69
CA VAL A 69 3.61 -1.83 -11.39
C VAL A 69 3.59 -1.33 -12.83
N SER A 70 3.58 -2.25 -13.79
CA SER A 70 3.56 -1.92 -15.22
C SER A 70 2.59 -2.84 -15.97
N TYR A 71 1.78 -2.27 -16.86
CA TYR A 71 0.83 -3.04 -17.68
C TYR A 71 0.48 -2.32 -18.99
N PRO A 72 0.18 -3.07 -20.07
CA PRO A 72 -0.23 -2.48 -21.34
C PRO A 72 -1.62 -1.84 -21.25
N VAL A 73 -1.77 -0.67 -21.86
CA VAL A 73 -3.04 0.05 -22.02
C VAL A 73 -3.25 0.44 -23.47
N SER A 74 -4.45 0.92 -23.81
CA SER A 74 -4.79 1.33 -25.17
C SER A 74 -4.48 0.26 -26.23
N HIS A 75 -4.94 -0.97 -25.99
CA HIS A 75 -4.68 -2.12 -26.86
C HIS A 75 -3.18 -2.41 -27.09
N GLY A 76 -2.33 -2.06 -26.11
CA GLY A 76 -0.89 -2.29 -26.16
C GLY A 76 -0.09 -1.20 -26.86
N SER A 77 -0.72 -0.10 -27.26
CA SER A 77 0.00 1.04 -27.85
C SER A 77 0.76 1.87 -26.79
N PHE A 78 0.40 1.73 -25.52
CA PHE A 78 1.08 2.37 -24.41
C PHE A 78 1.31 1.37 -23.27
N ILE A 79 2.34 1.63 -22.48
CA ILE A 79 2.57 0.95 -21.21
C ILE A 79 2.26 1.95 -20.10
N ASN A 80 1.34 1.60 -19.21
CA ASN A 80 1.17 2.33 -17.97
C ASN A 80 2.24 1.89 -16.99
N TRP A 81 2.93 2.84 -16.36
CA TRP A 81 4.04 2.60 -15.45
C TRP A 81 3.83 3.39 -14.18
N ILE A 82 3.85 2.72 -13.03
CA ILE A 82 3.62 3.32 -11.71
C ILE A 82 4.74 2.87 -10.79
N GLY A 83 5.53 3.83 -10.32
CA GLY A 83 6.52 3.63 -9.27
C GLY A 83 5.94 4.01 -7.90
N PHE A 84 6.09 3.13 -6.92
CA PHE A 84 5.67 3.33 -5.54
C PHE A 84 6.89 3.51 -4.65
N LYS A 85 6.77 4.41 -3.68
CA LYS A 85 7.74 4.61 -2.60
C LYS A 85 6.99 4.90 -1.32
N THR A 86 7.07 4.00 -0.36
CA THR A 86 6.50 4.25 0.97
C THR A 86 7.46 5.06 1.83
N ARG A 87 6.89 5.99 2.58
CA ARG A 87 7.58 6.78 3.62
C ARG A 87 6.91 6.50 4.97
N PRO A 88 7.26 5.39 5.66
CA PRO A 88 6.59 4.98 6.89
C PRO A 88 6.63 6.06 7.97
N GLU A 89 7.68 6.89 7.98
CA GLU A 89 7.88 7.99 8.90
C GLU A 89 6.85 9.13 8.74
N MET A 90 6.22 9.22 7.57
CA MET A 90 5.23 10.24 7.24
C MET A 90 3.79 9.76 7.51
N GLU A 91 3.60 8.52 7.92
CA GLU A 91 2.26 7.97 8.13
C GLU A 91 1.51 8.72 9.26
N GLY A 92 0.28 9.16 8.98
CA GLY A 92 -0.55 9.93 9.93
C GLY A 92 -0.18 11.41 10.07
N THR A 93 0.84 11.89 9.34
CA THR A 93 1.19 13.31 9.28
C THR A 93 0.33 14.07 8.28
N VAL A 94 0.25 15.40 8.42
CA VAL A 94 -0.41 16.26 7.43
C VAL A 94 0.54 16.50 6.27
N TYR A 95 0.06 16.24 5.06
CA TYR A 95 0.79 16.54 3.84
C TYR A 95 0.42 17.95 3.33
N GLU A 96 1.36 18.90 3.42
CA GLU A 96 1.17 20.31 3.07
C GLU A 96 1.27 20.62 1.56
N GLY A 97 1.69 19.66 0.75
CA GLY A 97 1.87 19.83 -0.70
C GLY A 97 0.63 19.52 -1.54
N LYS A 98 0.77 19.62 -2.86
CA LYS A 98 -0.25 19.15 -3.80
C LYS A 98 -0.32 17.62 -3.81
N TRP A 99 -1.54 17.08 -3.84
CA TRP A 99 -1.74 15.63 -3.93
C TRP A 99 -1.36 15.05 -5.28
N ALA A 100 -1.31 15.88 -6.33
CA ALA A 100 -0.79 15.53 -7.63
C ALA A 100 -0.02 16.71 -8.21
N GLU A 101 1.22 16.48 -8.61
CA GLU A 101 2.01 17.49 -9.32
C GLU A 101 3.01 16.84 -10.28
N GLU A 102 3.35 17.59 -11.33
CA GLU A 102 4.46 17.24 -12.20
C GLU A 102 5.77 17.37 -11.43
N VAL A 103 6.65 16.40 -11.61
CA VAL A 103 7.97 16.35 -10.98
C VAL A 103 9.06 16.24 -12.04
N PRO A 104 10.31 16.65 -11.74
CA PRO A 104 11.44 16.39 -12.62
C PRO A 104 11.61 14.89 -12.88
N LYS A 105 12.03 14.52 -14.08
CA LYS A 105 12.32 13.12 -14.44
C LYS A 105 13.40 12.51 -13.54
N GLU A 106 14.35 13.35 -13.14
CA GLU A 106 15.46 13.02 -12.25
C GLU A 106 14.96 12.43 -10.93
N GLU A 107 13.83 12.91 -10.39
CA GLU A 107 13.26 12.38 -9.14
C GLU A 107 12.88 10.90 -9.26
N ILE A 108 12.37 10.48 -10.42
CA ILE A 108 12.05 9.07 -10.69
C ILE A 108 13.33 8.26 -10.93
N LEU A 109 14.28 8.80 -11.69
CA LEU A 109 15.53 8.09 -11.99
C LEU A 109 16.35 7.84 -10.72
N GLU A 110 16.44 8.83 -9.82
CA GLU A 110 17.08 8.69 -8.50
C GLU A 110 16.34 7.68 -7.60
N LEU A 111 15.01 7.62 -7.69
CA LEU A 111 14.23 6.67 -6.90
C LEU A 111 14.54 5.22 -7.27
N PHE A 112 14.76 4.94 -8.55
CA PHE A 112 15.03 3.62 -9.07
C PHE A 112 16.52 3.40 -9.43
N GLU A 113 17.41 4.23 -8.87
CA GLU A 113 18.85 4.03 -9.01
C GLU A 113 19.24 2.67 -8.40
N GLY A 114 20.03 1.90 -9.14
CA GLY A 114 20.47 0.56 -8.72
C GLY A 114 19.46 -0.57 -9.00
N TRP A 115 18.25 -0.25 -9.49
CA TRP A 115 17.32 -1.26 -10.02
C TRP A 115 17.81 -1.81 -11.35
N GLU A 116 17.20 -2.91 -11.80
CA GLU A 116 17.49 -3.55 -13.07
C GLU A 116 17.33 -2.58 -14.26
N LYS A 117 18.10 -2.83 -15.32
CA LYS A 117 18.17 -1.96 -16.50
C LYS A 117 16.78 -1.74 -17.12
N GLU A 118 15.93 -2.75 -17.12
CA GLU A 118 14.57 -2.69 -17.65
C GLU A 118 13.71 -1.66 -16.93
N VAL A 119 13.85 -1.53 -15.61
CA VAL A 119 13.13 -0.54 -14.80
C VAL A 119 13.65 0.87 -15.10
N GLN A 120 14.98 1.02 -15.19
CA GLN A 120 15.61 2.30 -15.53
C GLN A 120 15.23 2.76 -16.97
N ASP A 121 15.24 1.84 -17.93
CA ASP A 121 14.86 2.11 -19.32
C ASP A 121 13.39 2.55 -19.42
N MET A 122 12.49 1.91 -18.65
CA MET A 122 11.09 2.32 -18.58
C MET A 122 10.93 3.70 -17.94
N ALA A 123 11.64 3.98 -16.83
CA ALA A 123 11.62 5.28 -16.18
C ALA A 123 12.13 6.39 -17.12
N GLN A 124 13.14 6.12 -17.94
CA GLN A 124 13.66 7.07 -18.94
C GLN A 124 12.61 7.44 -19.99
N CYS A 125 11.71 6.51 -20.35
CA CYS A 125 10.63 6.71 -21.32
C CYS A 125 9.46 7.56 -20.79
N VAL A 126 9.39 7.88 -19.50
CA VAL A 126 8.31 8.70 -18.93
C VAL A 126 8.55 10.16 -19.31
N ASP A 127 7.70 10.77 -20.15
CA ASP A 127 7.93 12.14 -20.62
C ASP A 127 7.69 13.20 -19.53
N THR A 128 6.49 13.19 -18.93
CA THR A 128 6.07 14.15 -17.90
C THR A 128 5.61 13.36 -16.68
N PRO A 129 6.52 13.06 -15.75
CA PRO A 129 6.17 12.30 -14.58
C PRO A 129 5.33 13.13 -13.62
N THR A 130 4.34 12.48 -13.02
CA THR A 130 3.50 13.07 -11.98
C THR A 130 3.63 12.27 -10.70
N ARG A 131 3.87 12.95 -9.58
CA ARG A 131 3.86 12.35 -8.25
C ARG A 131 2.48 12.47 -7.64
N TRP A 132 1.99 11.37 -7.09
CA TRP A 132 0.67 11.28 -6.46
C TRP A 132 0.81 10.91 -4.99
N VAL A 133 0.13 11.66 -4.12
CA VAL A 133 0.00 11.32 -2.70
C VAL A 133 -1.22 10.43 -2.53
N ILE A 134 -0.99 9.22 -2.07
CA ILE A 134 -2.04 8.24 -1.81
C ILE A 134 -2.66 8.55 -0.45
N ASN A 135 -3.91 9.03 -0.48
CA ASN A 135 -4.70 9.29 0.72
C ASN A 135 -5.64 8.11 0.99
N MET A 136 -5.91 7.87 2.27
CA MET A 136 -6.65 6.70 2.74
C MET A 136 -7.62 7.09 3.84
N ILE A 137 -8.72 6.33 3.95
CA ILE A 137 -9.65 6.37 5.07
C ILE A 137 -9.67 4.98 5.70
N SER A 138 -9.21 4.89 6.96
CA SER A 138 -9.26 3.66 7.75
C SER A 138 -10.25 3.78 8.90
N ASP A 139 -10.76 2.62 9.35
CA ASP A 139 -11.47 2.45 10.62
C ASP A 139 -12.70 3.35 10.81
N LEU A 140 -13.44 3.61 9.72
CA LEU A 140 -14.66 4.40 9.81
C LEU A 140 -15.69 3.71 10.72
N PRO A 141 -16.18 4.35 11.81
CA PRO A 141 -17.05 3.71 12.79
C PRO A 141 -18.48 3.50 12.29
N PHE A 142 -18.90 4.28 11.29
CA PHE A 142 -20.21 4.18 10.64
C PHE A 142 -20.15 4.83 9.25
N SER A 143 -20.87 4.27 8.29
CA SER A 143 -21.13 4.88 6.97
C SER A 143 -22.56 5.43 6.87
N VAL A 144 -23.39 5.26 7.89
CA VAL A 144 -24.82 5.64 7.90
C VAL A 144 -25.20 6.34 9.19
N ARG A 145 -25.96 7.44 9.07
CA ARG A 145 -26.60 8.12 10.19
C ARG A 145 -27.97 8.66 9.80
N GLY A 146 -29.02 8.12 10.43
CA GLY A 146 -30.39 8.51 10.14
C GLY A 146 -30.74 8.20 8.68
N ARG A 147 -30.95 9.24 7.86
CA ARG A 147 -31.31 9.12 6.44
C ARG A 147 -30.16 9.43 5.48
N ALA A 148 -28.93 9.50 5.99
CA ALA A 148 -27.74 9.76 5.20
C ALA A 148 -26.84 8.52 5.18
N ALA A 149 -26.29 8.20 4.00
CA ALA A 149 -25.32 7.12 3.78
C ALA A 149 -24.14 7.64 2.95
N LEU A 150 -22.95 7.12 3.26
CA LEU A 150 -21.73 7.30 2.50
C LEU A 150 -21.44 6.02 1.69
N LEU A 151 -20.80 6.18 0.54
CA LEU A 151 -20.36 5.08 -0.33
C LEU A 151 -19.09 5.48 -1.08
N GLY A 152 -18.42 4.50 -1.67
CA GLY A 152 -17.19 4.71 -2.44
C GLY A 152 -16.04 5.22 -1.57
N ASP A 153 -15.17 6.05 -2.16
CA ASP A 153 -13.99 6.59 -1.49
C ASP A 153 -14.31 7.35 -0.19
N ALA A 154 -15.53 7.89 -0.02
CA ALA A 154 -15.96 8.52 1.24
C ALA A 154 -16.03 7.54 2.43
N VAL A 155 -16.05 6.23 2.16
CA VAL A 155 -16.05 5.16 3.16
C VAL A 155 -14.74 4.40 3.17
N HIS A 156 -14.18 4.13 2.00
CA HIS A 156 -13.12 3.14 1.83
C HIS A 156 -12.04 3.53 0.83
N ALA A 157 -11.70 4.83 0.76
CA ALA A 157 -10.47 5.26 0.10
C ALA A 157 -9.27 4.43 0.62
N MET A 158 -8.61 3.71 -0.27
CA MET A 158 -7.61 2.69 0.06
C MET A 158 -6.43 2.75 -0.91
N GLU A 159 -5.34 2.05 -0.57
CA GLU A 159 -4.19 1.92 -1.48
C GLU A 159 -4.55 1.18 -2.77
N THR A 160 -3.85 1.50 -3.85
CA THR A 160 -4.14 0.99 -5.19
C THR A 160 -3.63 -0.43 -5.46
N HIS A 161 -2.95 -1.06 -4.50
CA HIS A 161 -2.25 -2.35 -4.67
C HIS A 161 -3.16 -3.54 -5.04
N LEU A 162 -4.47 -3.44 -4.81
CA LEU A 162 -5.46 -4.44 -5.26
C LEU A 162 -6.29 -4.00 -6.47
N GLY A 163 -6.19 -2.74 -6.90
CA GLY A 163 -7.04 -2.20 -7.97
C GLY A 163 -8.55 -2.21 -7.68
N ALA A 164 -8.94 -2.29 -6.39
CA ALA A 164 -10.30 -2.65 -6.00
C ALA A 164 -11.25 -1.47 -5.72
N GLY A 165 -10.76 -0.24 -5.52
CA GLY A 165 -11.59 0.89 -5.05
C GLY A 165 -12.81 1.21 -5.93
N ALA A 166 -12.62 1.22 -7.25
CA ALA A 166 -13.72 1.45 -8.19
C ALA A 166 -14.76 0.32 -8.15
N GLY A 167 -14.29 -0.94 -8.08
CA GLY A 167 -15.17 -2.11 -7.94
C GLY A 167 -16.01 -2.04 -6.67
N GLN A 168 -15.38 -1.68 -5.53
CA GLN A 168 -16.08 -1.49 -4.26
C GLN A 168 -17.15 -0.40 -4.33
N SER A 169 -16.89 0.70 -5.05
CA SER A 169 -17.89 1.76 -5.25
C SER A 169 -19.10 1.28 -6.08
N ILE A 170 -18.85 0.44 -7.10
CA ILE A 170 -19.92 -0.13 -7.93
C ILE A 170 -20.76 -1.13 -7.11
N GLU A 171 -20.13 -1.97 -6.32
CA GLU A 171 -20.82 -2.90 -5.40
C GLU A 171 -21.66 -2.16 -4.37
N ASP A 172 -21.15 -1.08 -3.78
CA ASP A 172 -21.93 -0.23 -2.88
C ASP A 172 -23.20 0.29 -3.55
N ALA A 173 -23.04 0.85 -4.76
CA ALA A 173 -24.15 1.40 -5.53
C ALA A 173 -25.18 0.33 -5.90
N TYR A 174 -24.73 -0.89 -6.22
CA TYR A 174 -25.59 -2.04 -6.49
C TYR A 174 -26.42 -2.42 -5.26
N ILE A 175 -25.79 -2.68 -4.12
CA ILE A 175 -26.48 -3.09 -2.89
C ILE A 175 -27.42 -1.99 -2.40
N LEU A 176 -26.94 -0.74 -2.32
CA LEU A 176 -27.75 0.39 -1.89
C LEU A 176 -28.93 0.64 -2.85
N GLY A 177 -28.69 0.59 -4.16
CA GLY A 177 -29.72 0.77 -5.17
C GLY A 177 -30.84 -0.27 -5.06
N ARG A 178 -30.48 -1.55 -4.89
CA ARG A 178 -31.47 -2.63 -4.71
C ARG A 178 -32.24 -2.48 -3.40
N LEU A 179 -31.57 -2.15 -2.30
CA LEU A 179 -32.23 -1.89 -1.01
C LEU A 179 -33.22 -0.72 -1.11
N LEU A 180 -32.84 0.38 -1.77
CA LEU A 180 -33.72 1.54 -1.93
C LEU A 180 -34.92 1.26 -2.85
N ALA A 181 -34.76 0.39 -3.86
CA ALA A 181 -35.82 -0.02 -4.77
C ALA A 181 -36.71 -1.15 -4.22
N HIS A 182 -36.34 -1.77 -3.11
CA HIS A 182 -37.06 -2.92 -2.56
C HIS A 182 -38.50 -2.54 -2.14
N PRO A 183 -39.52 -3.38 -2.39
CA PRO A 183 -40.92 -3.05 -2.09
C PRO A 183 -41.22 -2.75 -0.61
N LEU A 184 -40.40 -3.27 0.31
CA LEU A 184 -40.51 -2.99 1.75
C LEU A 184 -39.84 -1.68 2.19
N THR A 185 -39.17 -0.97 1.27
CA THR A 185 -38.52 0.30 1.55
C THR A 185 -39.52 1.44 1.44
N THR A 186 -39.70 2.14 2.54
CA THR A 186 -40.56 3.32 2.64
C THR A 186 -39.77 4.49 3.24
N LEU A 187 -40.26 5.72 3.07
CA LEU A 187 -39.60 6.91 3.61
C LEU A 187 -39.48 6.88 5.14
N ASP A 188 -40.41 6.28 5.86
CA ASP A 188 -40.35 6.12 7.31
C ASP A 188 -39.27 5.10 7.73
N ARG A 189 -39.07 4.03 6.94
CA ARG A 189 -38.13 2.94 7.24
C ARG A 189 -36.75 3.06 6.60
N VAL A 190 -36.54 4.07 5.75
CA VAL A 190 -35.26 4.25 5.03
C VAL A 190 -34.04 4.23 5.96
N HIS A 191 -34.17 4.73 7.18
CA HIS A 191 -33.11 4.72 8.18
C HIS A 191 -32.74 3.31 8.72
N GLU A 192 -33.67 2.36 8.70
CA GLU A 192 -33.40 0.94 8.98
C GLU A 192 -32.77 0.27 7.76
N VAL A 193 -33.26 0.58 6.56
CA VAL A 193 -32.73 0.06 5.28
C VAL A 193 -31.26 0.48 5.08
N LEU A 194 -30.92 1.73 5.36
CA LEU A 194 -29.53 2.19 5.28
C LEU A 194 -28.65 1.48 6.34
N ARG A 195 -29.18 1.13 7.51
CA ARG A 195 -28.43 0.35 8.50
C ARG A 195 -28.12 -1.07 7.99
N ILE A 196 -29.02 -1.68 7.22
CA ILE A 196 -28.75 -2.96 6.54
C ILE A 196 -27.59 -2.79 5.55
N TYR A 197 -27.63 -1.77 4.69
CA TYR A 197 -26.53 -1.44 3.77
C TYR A 197 -25.19 -1.34 4.51
N GLN A 198 -25.12 -0.54 5.58
CA GLN A 198 -23.91 -0.41 6.40
C GLN A 198 -23.45 -1.76 6.96
N SER A 199 -24.37 -2.58 7.47
CA SER A 199 -24.04 -3.85 8.13
C SER A 199 -23.37 -4.86 7.20
N VAL A 200 -23.65 -4.76 5.90
CA VAL A 200 -23.06 -5.62 4.86
C VAL A 200 -21.79 -5.00 4.30
N ARG A 201 -21.85 -3.74 3.88
CA ARG A 201 -20.77 -3.12 3.08
C ARG A 201 -19.61 -2.59 3.90
N LEU A 202 -19.84 -2.02 5.09
CA LEU A 202 -18.77 -1.42 5.88
C LEU A 202 -17.74 -2.46 6.37
N PRO A 203 -18.13 -3.64 6.91
CA PRO A 203 -17.16 -4.66 7.33
C PRO A 203 -16.36 -5.23 6.15
N PHE A 204 -17.02 -5.42 5.01
CA PHE A 204 -16.36 -5.92 3.80
C PHE A 204 -15.34 -4.91 3.28
N ALA A 205 -15.73 -3.64 3.12
CA ALA A 205 -14.84 -2.57 2.68
C ALA A 205 -13.63 -2.40 3.61
N ASN A 206 -13.81 -2.48 4.94
CA ASN A 206 -12.72 -2.46 5.91
C ASN A 206 -11.76 -3.67 5.77
N THR A 207 -12.27 -4.82 5.33
CA THR A 207 -11.44 -6.01 5.07
C THR A 207 -10.60 -5.80 3.82
N ILE A 208 -11.19 -5.27 2.74
CA ILE A 208 -10.46 -4.99 1.49
C ILE A 208 -9.40 -3.90 1.71
N PHE A 209 -9.71 -2.87 2.51
CA PHE A 209 -8.74 -1.86 2.91
C PHE A 209 -7.49 -2.49 3.55
N LYS A 210 -7.68 -3.43 4.50
CA LYS A 210 -6.58 -4.12 5.18
C LYS A 210 -5.75 -4.93 4.19
N TYR A 211 -6.40 -5.68 3.29
CA TYR A 211 -5.69 -6.45 2.27
C TYR A 211 -4.90 -5.57 1.31
N ALA A 212 -5.43 -4.40 0.92
CA ALA A 212 -4.71 -3.45 0.07
C ALA A 212 -3.43 -2.95 0.72
N ARG A 213 -3.52 -2.55 1.99
CA ARG A 213 -2.39 -2.09 2.80
C ARG A 213 -1.36 -3.19 3.05
N GLU A 214 -1.81 -4.40 3.38
CA GLU A 214 -0.95 -5.57 3.54
C GLU A 214 -0.19 -5.87 2.25
N THR A 215 -0.89 -5.84 1.11
CA THR A 215 -0.29 -6.11 -0.20
C THR A 215 0.78 -5.10 -0.55
N GLY A 216 0.52 -3.80 -0.35
CA GLY A 216 1.52 -2.74 -0.59
C GLY A 216 2.79 -2.95 0.23
N ARG A 217 2.63 -3.22 1.53
CA ARG A 217 3.77 -3.53 2.41
C ARG A 217 4.50 -4.80 2.01
N MET A 218 3.80 -5.85 1.57
CA MET A 218 4.41 -7.08 1.08
C MET A 218 5.20 -6.87 -0.21
N CYS A 219 4.68 -6.08 -1.15
CA CYS A 219 5.36 -5.73 -2.41
C CYS A 219 6.67 -4.97 -2.19
N GLU A 220 6.81 -4.29 -1.06
CA GLU A 220 8.00 -3.52 -0.69
C GLU A 220 8.84 -4.18 0.42
N PHE A 221 8.59 -5.47 0.72
CA PHE A 221 9.27 -6.25 1.75
C PHE A 221 9.20 -5.64 3.16
N ASN A 222 8.13 -4.88 3.44
CA ASN A 222 7.88 -4.17 4.70
C ASN A 222 6.81 -4.83 5.57
N TRP A 223 6.38 -6.05 5.25
CA TRP A 223 5.36 -6.74 6.02
C TRP A 223 5.97 -7.58 7.16
N PRO A 224 5.61 -7.31 8.45
CA PRO A 224 6.21 -8.02 9.57
C PRO A 224 6.03 -9.53 9.50
N GLY A 225 7.10 -10.27 9.78
CA GLY A 225 7.09 -11.75 9.81
C GLY A 225 7.08 -12.41 8.43
N GLN A 226 7.30 -11.65 7.36
CA GLN A 226 7.56 -12.16 6.01
C GLN A 226 8.98 -11.78 5.58
N TYR A 227 9.33 -12.11 4.33
CA TYR A 227 10.62 -11.76 3.73
C TYR A 227 10.82 -10.24 3.74
N ASP A 228 11.99 -9.81 4.22
CA ASP A 228 12.36 -8.40 4.43
C ASP A 228 13.34 -7.86 3.39
N GLY A 229 13.61 -8.63 2.33
CA GLY A 229 14.53 -8.25 1.26
C GLY A 229 16.01 -8.50 1.59
N SER A 230 16.33 -9.09 2.74
CA SER A 230 17.71 -9.43 3.09
C SER A 230 18.23 -10.64 2.32
N ASP A 231 19.53 -10.66 2.01
CA ASP A 231 20.17 -11.83 1.41
C ASP A 231 20.16 -12.99 2.42
N CYS A 232 19.51 -14.11 2.09
CA CYS A 232 19.42 -15.27 2.97
C CYS A 232 19.49 -16.60 2.21
N SER A 233 19.91 -17.68 2.88
CA SER A 233 20.11 -18.99 2.24
C SER A 233 18.81 -19.64 1.75
N ASP A 234 17.68 -19.27 2.34
CA ASP A 234 16.34 -19.76 2.02
C ASP A 234 15.48 -18.73 1.25
N GLU A 235 16.11 -17.72 0.65
CA GLU A 235 15.45 -16.60 -0.05
C GLU A 235 14.31 -17.05 -0.97
N ARG A 236 14.57 -18.06 -1.82
CA ARG A 236 13.55 -18.59 -2.75
C ARG A 236 12.31 -19.12 -2.04
N GLU A 237 12.48 -19.77 -0.90
CA GLU A 237 11.37 -20.28 -0.10
C GLU A 237 10.62 -19.13 0.58
N GLN A 238 11.34 -18.10 1.06
CA GLN A 238 10.70 -16.91 1.64
C GLN A 238 9.90 -16.14 0.59
N LEU A 239 10.45 -15.95 -0.61
CA LEU A 239 9.78 -15.32 -1.75
C LEU A 239 8.55 -16.11 -2.22
N ASP A 240 8.62 -17.45 -2.26
CA ASP A 240 7.46 -18.28 -2.57
C ASP A 240 6.34 -18.14 -1.52
N ARG A 241 6.70 -18.09 -0.23
CA ARG A 241 5.73 -17.82 0.86
C ARG A 241 5.12 -16.42 0.77
N LEU A 242 5.93 -15.41 0.44
CA LEU A 242 5.47 -14.05 0.22
C LEU A 242 4.51 -13.98 -0.98
N GLY A 243 4.88 -14.59 -2.12
CA GLY A 243 4.04 -14.64 -3.31
C GLY A 243 2.69 -15.33 -3.04
N LYS A 244 2.69 -16.42 -2.28
CA LYS A 244 1.44 -17.08 -1.82
C LYS A 244 0.60 -16.18 -0.91
N SER A 245 1.24 -15.38 -0.06
CA SER A 245 0.55 -14.44 0.85
C SER A 245 -0.10 -13.30 0.08
N ILE A 246 0.61 -12.72 -0.89
CA ILE A 246 0.08 -11.70 -1.82
C ILE A 246 -1.08 -12.29 -2.62
N TYR A 247 -0.90 -13.48 -3.21
CA TYR A 247 -1.95 -14.15 -3.98
C TYR A 247 -3.20 -14.40 -3.14
N ARG A 248 -3.05 -14.82 -1.88
CA ARG A 248 -4.18 -15.00 -0.95
C ARG A 248 -4.97 -13.70 -0.76
N ASN A 249 -4.31 -12.55 -0.66
CA ASN A 249 -4.96 -11.25 -0.53
C ASN A 249 -5.68 -10.80 -1.81
N TRP A 250 -5.42 -11.46 -2.96
CA TRP A 250 -6.17 -11.27 -4.20
C TRP A 250 -7.34 -12.26 -4.36
N GLN A 251 -7.32 -13.39 -3.65
CA GLN A 251 -8.28 -14.48 -3.88
C GLN A 251 -9.75 -14.09 -3.69
N TRP A 252 -10.03 -13.10 -2.83
CA TRP A 252 -11.41 -12.65 -2.61
C TRP A 252 -12.06 -12.16 -3.91
N GLN A 253 -11.30 -11.53 -4.83
CA GLN A 253 -11.82 -11.02 -6.10
C GLN A 253 -12.42 -12.12 -6.99
N TRP A 254 -11.97 -13.36 -6.82
CA TRP A 254 -12.43 -14.50 -7.61
C TRP A 254 -13.38 -15.43 -6.86
N ARG A 255 -13.52 -15.26 -5.54
CA ARG A 255 -14.25 -16.20 -4.68
C ARG A 255 -15.53 -15.61 -4.11
N GLU A 256 -15.49 -14.34 -3.72
CA GLU A 256 -16.62 -13.67 -3.12
C GLU A 256 -17.54 -13.17 -4.23
N SER A 257 -18.82 -13.54 -4.17
CA SER A 257 -19.81 -12.98 -5.07
C SER A 257 -20.50 -11.80 -4.39
N PHE A 258 -20.70 -10.69 -5.11
CA PHE A 258 -21.56 -9.62 -4.63
C PHE A 258 -23.02 -10.08 -4.43
N ASP A 259 -23.42 -11.20 -5.05
CA ASP A 259 -24.73 -11.82 -4.80
C ASP A 259 -24.85 -12.35 -3.37
N GLU A 260 -23.78 -12.88 -2.77
CA GLU A 260 -23.81 -13.36 -1.38
C GLU A 260 -24.03 -12.19 -0.41
N GLN A 261 -23.44 -11.03 -0.71
CA GLN A 261 -23.68 -9.81 0.05
C GLN A 261 -25.12 -9.31 -0.12
N TRP A 262 -25.67 -9.45 -1.32
CA TRP A 262 -27.07 -9.14 -1.56
C TRP A 262 -28.00 -10.09 -0.79
N ASP A 263 -27.75 -11.40 -0.79
CA ASP A 263 -28.60 -12.39 -0.10
C ASP A 263 -28.72 -12.07 1.40
N VAL A 264 -27.61 -11.65 2.03
CA VAL A 264 -27.61 -11.18 3.42
C VAL A 264 -28.46 -9.92 3.59
N ALA A 265 -28.33 -8.96 2.67
CA ALA A 265 -29.09 -7.71 2.71
C ALA A 265 -30.60 -7.93 2.47
N GLU A 266 -30.95 -8.81 1.54
CA GLU A 266 -32.32 -9.21 1.18
C GLU A 266 -32.98 -9.92 2.35
N TRP A 267 -32.31 -10.94 2.90
CA TRP A 267 -32.80 -11.64 4.08
C TRP A 267 -33.08 -10.66 5.24
N ALA A 268 -32.19 -9.69 5.47
CA ALA A 268 -32.33 -8.71 6.54
C ALA A 268 -33.52 -7.75 6.33
N ILE A 269 -33.77 -7.29 5.09
CA ILE A 269 -34.91 -6.42 4.81
C ILE A 269 -36.24 -7.19 4.85
N GLU A 270 -36.25 -8.47 4.51
CA GLU A 270 -37.44 -9.32 4.60
C GLU A 270 -37.90 -9.57 6.05
N GLN A 271 -36.99 -9.50 7.03
CA GLN A 271 -37.35 -9.62 8.46
C GLN A 271 -38.31 -8.52 8.94
N PHE A 272 -38.46 -7.45 8.17
CA PHE A 272 -39.46 -6.42 8.40
C PHE A 272 -40.88 -6.97 8.41
N GLN A 273 -41.21 -7.93 7.54
CA GLN A 273 -42.53 -8.54 7.46
C GLN A 273 -42.88 -9.31 8.75
N HIS A 274 -41.92 -10.03 9.30
CA HIS A 274 -42.09 -10.76 10.57
C HIS A 274 -42.29 -9.81 11.75
N THR A 275 -41.54 -8.71 11.79
CA THR A 275 -41.65 -7.69 12.84
C THR A 275 -43.02 -7.01 12.80
N ASP A 276 -43.53 -6.70 11.60
CA ASP A 276 -44.83 -6.07 11.44
C ASP A 276 -45.98 -7.02 11.79
N ALA A 277 -45.87 -8.30 11.41
CA ALA A 277 -46.85 -9.33 11.80
C ALA A 277 -46.93 -9.53 13.32
N GLN A 278 -45.80 -9.50 14.02
CA GLN A 278 -45.76 -9.58 15.49
C GLN A 278 -46.36 -8.35 16.16
N LYS A 279 -46.15 -7.14 15.62
CA LYS A 279 -46.78 -5.92 16.15
C LYS A 279 -48.30 -5.93 16.00
N VAL A 280 -48.82 -6.47 14.90
CA VAL A 280 -50.27 -6.61 14.67
C VAL A 280 -50.90 -7.65 15.61
N GLN A 281 -50.18 -8.73 15.96
CA GLN A 281 -50.67 -9.73 16.93
C GLN A 281 -50.61 -9.27 18.39
N ALA A 282 -49.82 -8.24 18.70
CA ALA A 282 -49.66 -7.69 20.05
C ALA A 282 -50.61 -6.51 20.35
N GLN A 283 -51.43 -6.08 19.38
CA GLN A 283 -52.48 -5.06 19.51
C GLN A 283 -53.86 -5.70 19.63
#